data_AF-A0A533UZQ2-F1
#
_entry.id   AF-A0A533UZQ2-F1
#
_cell.length_a   1.000
_cell.length_b   1.000
_cell.length_c   1.000
_cell.angle_alpha   90.00
_cell.angle_beta   90.00
_cell.angle_gamma   90.00
#
_symmetry.space_group_name_H-M   'P 1'
#
loop_
_entity.id
_entity.type
_entity.pdbx_description
1 polymer ?
#
loop_
_entity_poly.entity_id
_entity_poly.type
_entity_poly.pdbx_seq_one_letter_code
_entity_poly.pdbx_strand_id
1 'polypeptide(L)'
;MMTKSYFQAAKFKSVIVTSSILGVIIAASLLLTMNLEMAQGEQAAPGSVFKLARASIPIDIPLAKGYENGNEIFFIATDASDEKIAQQATNLLGFKVNFSPLLSQTPESALSQAFAFTNGVPGKGPFGFQIPVLSAKPGDPGYSPLLQVNTVTWKNGSSVKELKSVQEIIGAEKNGSLTVNKTGIVVNHPAIKWQGGEMKIRADKNITDDSTYGPAQVLKIDTNKMLVTMVAHRGFGPDGRTIYYIVADATPEMPATMMGITSVPFDEKLVGTPVAVDLFQ
;
A
#
# COMPACT_ATOMS: atom_id res chain seq x y z
N MET A 1 -49.10 -23.59 -12.59
CA MET A 1 -49.11 -23.23 -11.16
C MET A 1 -47.64 -23.13 -10.74
N MET A 2 -47.23 -21.97 -10.21
CA MET A 2 -45.96 -21.66 -9.51
C MET A 2 -44.64 -21.68 -10.33
N THR A 3 -43.66 -20.78 -10.19
CA THR A 3 -43.55 -19.36 -9.76
C THR A 3 -42.19 -18.88 -10.28
N LYS A 4 -42.08 -17.66 -10.82
CA LYS A 4 -40.80 -17.02 -11.17
C LYS A 4 -40.07 -16.57 -9.90
N SER A 5 -38.77 -16.83 -9.81
CA SER A 5 -37.87 -16.19 -8.84
C SER A 5 -36.74 -15.48 -9.59
N TYR A 6 -36.81 -14.15 -9.58
CA TYR A 6 -35.73 -13.27 -10.03
C TYR A 6 -34.71 -13.15 -8.89
N PHE A 7 -33.47 -13.55 -9.12
CA PHE A 7 -32.35 -13.09 -8.29
C PHE A 7 -31.71 -11.88 -8.96
N GLN A 8 -31.80 -10.74 -8.27
CA GLN A 8 -31.00 -9.56 -8.59
C GLN A 8 -29.52 -9.90 -8.46
N ALA A 9 -28.75 -9.66 -9.52
CA ALA A 9 -27.29 -9.75 -9.47
C ALA A 9 -26.77 -8.70 -8.47
N ALA A 10 -26.28 -9.18 -7.33
CA ALA A 10 -25.61 -8.36 -6.33
C ALA A 10 -24.34 -7.74 -6.93
N LYS A 11 -24.14 -6.45 -6.66
CA LYS A 11 -22.98 -5.64 -7.03
C LYS A 11 -21.66 -6.36 -6.68
N PHE A 12 -20.74 -6.42 -7.64
CA PHE A 12 -19.34 -6.83 -7.45
C PHE A 12 -18.75 -6.12 -6.22
N LYS A 13 -18.41 -6.88 -5.18
CA LYS A 13 -17.72 -6.39 -3.98
C LYS A 13 -16.35 -7.07 -3.90
N SER A 14 -15.36 -6.23 -3.59
CA SER A 14 -13.96 -6.49 -3.24
C SER A 14 -13.06 -7.14 -4.30
N VAL A 15 -12.29 -6.30 -4.99
CA VAL A 15 -10.96 -6.66 -5.49
C VAL A 15 -10.03 -6.71 -4.28
N ILE A 16 -9.33 -7.83 -4.07
CA ILE A 16 -8.24 -7.90 -3.09
C ILE A 16 -7.03 -7.27 -3.76
N VAL A 17 -6.55 -6.15 -3.21
CA VAL A 17 -5.28 -5.54 -3.61
C VAL A 17 -4.24 -5.81 -2.54
N THR A 18 -3.18 -6.49 -2.94
CA THR A 18 -1.96 -6.66 -2.14
C THR A 18 -0.91 -5.68 -2.68
N SER A 19 -0.11 -5.08 -1.81
CA SER A 19 1.14 -4.44 -2.24
C SER A 19 2.24 -5.47 -2.16
N SER A 20 2.83 -5.77 -3.30
CA SER A 20 3.99 -6.65 -3.35
C SER A 20 5.24 -5.78 -3.44
N ILE A 21 6.19 -5.91 -2.51
CA ILE A 21 7.58 -5.51 -2.74
C ILE A 21 8.10 -6.48 -3.81
N LEU A 22 8.75 -6.04 -4.88
CA LEU A 22 9.26 -6.95 -5.92
C LEU A 22 10.78 -7.13 -5.77
N GLY A 23 11.21 -8.35 -5.45
CA GLY A 23 12.61 -8.76 -5.32
C GLY A 23 12.96 -9.67 -6.49
N VAL A 24 13.70 -9.16 -7.47
CA VAL A 24 14.02 -9.93 -8.69
C VAL A 24 15.24 -10.83 -8.44
N ILE A 25 15.03 -12.15 -8.38
CA ILE A 25 16.09 -13.16 -8.58
C ILE A 25 16.06 -13.55 -10.06
N ILE A 26 17.05 -13.11 -10.84
CA ILE A 26 17.13 -13.38 -12.28
C ILE A 26 17.58 -14.84 -12.51
N ALA A 27 16.69 -15.68 -13.04
CA ALA A 27 17.05 -16.92 -13.72
C ALA A 27 16.64 -16.81 -15.20
N ALA A 28 17.62 -16.79 -16.09
CA ALA A 28 17.44 -16.65 -17.53
C ALA A 28 17.09 -17.98 -18.22
N SER A 29 16.07 -17.99 -19.09
CA SER A 29 15.79 -18.89 -20.25
C SER A 29 14.26 -18.98 -20.45
N LEU A 30 13.64 -19.09 -21.63
CA LEU A 30 14.02 -19.46 -22.99
C LEU A 30 12.93 -18.93 -23.97
N LEU A 31 13.30 -18.54 -25.19
CA LEU A 31 12.37 -18.22 -26.30
C LEU A 31 11.70 -19.48 -26.87
N LEU A 32 10.42 -19.40 -27.24
CA LEU A 32 9.84 -20.27 -28.28
C LEU A 32 8.79 -19.52 -29.12
N THR A 33 9.05 -19.46 -30.43
CA THR A 33 8.16 -19.01 -31.51
C THR A 33 7.43 -20.20 -32.13
N MET A 34 6.13 -20.10 -32.45
CA MET A 34 5.47 -20.92 -33.50
C MET A 34 4.31 -20.18 -34.19
N ASN A 35 4.18 -20.44 -35.50
CA ASN A 35 3.29 -19.82 -36.50
C ASN A 35 1.87 -20.43 -36.57
N LEU A 36 0.98 -19.71 -37.25
CA LEU A 36 -0.44 -19.98 -37.53
C LEU A 36 -0.74 -21.19 -38.43
N GLU A 37 -1.94 -21.77 -38.24
CA GLU A 37 -2.80 -22.26 -39.33
C GLU A 37 -4.27 -21.83 -39.09
N MET A 38 -4.97 -21.53 -40.19
CA MET A 38 -6.39 -21.09 -40.20
C MET A 38 -7.33 -22.28 -40.41
N ALA A 39 -8.52 -22.22 -39.81
CA ALA A 39 -9.72 -22.88 -40.32
C ALA A 39 -10.92 -21.92 -40.21
N GLN A 40 -11.58 -21.65 -41.33
CA GLN A 40 -12.84 -20.91 -41.40
C GLN A 40 -14.03 -21.87 -41.24
N GLY A 41 -15.03 -21.45 -40.47
CA GLY A 41 -16.36 -22.06 -40.37
C GLY A 41 -17.36 -21.05 -39.81
N GLU A 42 -18.55 -20.97 -40.42
CA GLU A 42 -19.56 -19.90 -40.27
C GLU A 42 -20.40 -19.89 -38.97
N GLN A 43 -20.64 -18.66 -38.50
CA GLN A 43 -21.79 -18.07 -37.77
C GLN A 43 -22.53 -18.76 -36.61
N ALA A 44 -22.52 -18.07 -35.47
CA ALA A 44 -23.64 -17.98 -34.51
C ALA A 44 -23.70 -16.56 -33.91
N ALA A 45 -24.90 -16.03 -33.63
CA ALA A 45 -25.12 -14.74 -32.96
C ALA A 45 -24.28 -14.64 -31.66
N PRO A 46 -23.72 -13.47 -31.27
CA PRO A 46 -22.76 -13.41 -30.17
C PRO A 46 -23.46 -13.70 -28.84
N GLY A 47 -23.47 -14.98 -28.47
CA GLY A 47 -23.55 -15.39 -27.08
C GLY A 47 -22.42 -14.70 -26.31
N SER A 48 -22.72 -14.26 -25.08
CA SER A 48 -21.77 -13.84 -24.04
C SER A 48 -20.36 -13.59 -24.57
N VAL A 49 -20.04 -12.37 -24.96
CA VAL A 49 -18.66 -11.98 -25.30
C VAL A 49 -17.81 -12.27 -24.07
N PHE A 50 -17.05 -13.36 -24.12
CA PHE A 50 -16.00 -13.64 -23.14
C PHE A 50 -14.95 -12.56 -23.34
N LYS A 51 -15.07 -11.49 -22.56
CA LYS A 51 -14.06 -10.43 -22.54
C LYS A 51 -12.82 -11.04 -21.87
N LEU A 52 -11.69 -10.97 -22.55
CA LEU A 52 -10.40 -11.29 -21.92
C LEU A 52 -10.24 -10.42 -20.67
N ALA A 53 -9.83 -11.02 -19.56
CA ALA A 53 -9.51 -10.27 -18.36
C ALA A 53 -8.30 -9.38 -18.65
N ARG A 54 -8.39 -8.08 -18.32
CA ARG A 54 -7.29 -7.13 -18.50
C ARG A 54 -6.09 -7.54 -17.66
N ALA A 55 -4.89 -7.44 -18.23
CA ALA A 55 -3.66 -7.74 -17.51
C ALA A 55 -3.36 -6.66 -16.45
N SER A 56 -3.75 -5.41 -16.73
CA SER A 56 -3.62 -4.28 -15.82
C SER A 56 -4.85 -3.38 -15.86
N ILE A 57 -5.23 -2.85 -14.69
CA ILE A 57 -6.38 -1.96 -14.55
C ILE A 57 -6.03 -0.75 -13.68
N PRO A 58 -6.63 0.43 -13.93
CA PRO A 58 -6.57 1.53 -12.98
C PRO A 58 -7.38 1.17 -11.72
N ILE A 59 -6.83 1.48 -10.56
CA ILE A 59 -7.54 1.40 -9.27
C ILE A 59 -7.37 2.69 -8.48
N ASP A 60 -8.47 3.15 -7.91
CA ASP A 60 -8.50 4.28 -6.97
C ASP A 60 -8.32 3.78 -5.54
N ILE A 61 -7.27 4.26 -4.86
CA ILE A 61 -6.91 3.90 -3.48
C ILE A 61 -6.97 5.17 -2.62
N PRO A 62 -7.68 5.16 -1.48
CA PRO A 62 -7.70 6.29 -0.57
C PRO A 62 -6.32 6.57 0.02
N LEU A 63 -5.96 7.85 0.04
CA LEU A 63 -4.79 8.32 0.75
C LEU A 63 -5.12 8.46 2.24
N ALA A 64 -4.17 8.05 3.08
CA ALA A 64 -4.05 8.49 4.45
C ALA A 64 -3.04 9.65 4.53
N LYS A 65 -3.10 10.39 5.64
CA LYS A 65 -2.26 11.57 5.89
C LYS A 65 -1.54 11.42 7.22
N GLY A 66 -0.30 11.86 7.26
CA GLY A 66 0.51 12.01 8.47
C GLY A 66 1.38 13.25 8.41
N TYR A 67 2.19 13.43 9.45
CA TYR A 67 3.29 14.39 9.45
C TYR A 67 4.63 13.68 9.36
N GLU A 68 5.58 14.28 8.65
CA GLU A 68 7.00 13.92 8.65
C GLU A 68 7.79 15.23 8.81
N ASN A 69 8.55 15.32 9.90
CA ASN A 69 9.38 16.48 10.24
C ASN A 69 8.72 17.86 10.00
N GLY A 70 7.47 18.02 10.46
CA GLY A 70 6.70 19.26 10.31
C GLY A 70 5.89 19.40 9.02
N ASN A 71 6.13 18.55 8.03
CA ASN A 71 5.47 18.58 6.72
C ASN A 71 4.42 17.48 6.57
N GLU A 72 3.51 17.65 5.62
CA GLU A 72 2.51 16.64 5.32
C GLU A 72 3.13 15.51 4.49
N ILE A 73 2.78 14.27 4.85
CA ILE A 73 3.09 13.08 4.06
C ILE A 73 1.78 12.31 3.80
N PHE A 74 1.62 11.85 2.56
CA PHE A 74 0.49 11.08 2.10
C PHE A 74 0.94 9.68 1.73
N PHE A 75 0.23 8.68 2.22
CA PHE A 75 0.55 7.27 2.05
C PHE A 75 -0.73 6.46 1.83
N ILE A 76 -0.60 5.24 1.31
CA ILE A 76 -1.70 4.26 1.28
C ILE A 76 -1.53 3.29 2.45
N ALA A 77 -2.62 2.69 2.91
CA ALA A 77 -2.57 1.62 3.91
C ALA A 77 -2.93 0.29 3.26
N THR A 78 -2.00 -0.65 3.22
CA THR A 78 -2.17 -1.91 2.47
C THR A 78 -2.34 -3.08 3.42
N ASP A 79 -1.50 -3.19 4.45
CA ASP A 79 -1.44 -4.36 5.33
C ASP A 79 -1.15 -3.97 6.79
N ALA A 80 -1.63 -4.77 7.73
CA ALA A 80 -1.35 -4.62 9.17
C ALA A 80 -1.16 -5.99 9.85
N SER A 81 -0.21 -6.06 10.78
CA SER A 81 0.10 -7.27 11.53
C SER A 81 -0.92 -7.66 12.61
N ASP A 82 -1.84 -6.75 12.92
CA ASP A 82 -2.90 -6.94 13.90
C ASP A 82 -4.27 -6.82 13.23
N GLU A 83 -5.13 -7.80 13.47
CA GLU A 83 -6.44 -7.93 12.81
C GLU A 83 -7.36 -6.75 13.14
N LYS A 84 -7.33 -6.27 14.39
CA LYS A 84 -8.19 -5.15 14.82
C LYS A 84 -7.73 -3.85 14.16
N ILE A 85 -6.42 -3.64 14.08
CA ILE A 85 -5.85 -2.48 13.37
C ILE A 85 -6.18 -2.53 11.87
N ALA A 86 -6.06 -3.70 11.23
CA ALA A 86 -6.43 -3.87 9.82
C ALA A 86 -7.91 -3.53 9.58
N GLN A 87 -8.80 -4.03 10.44
CA GLN A 87 -10.24 -3.77 10.34
C GLN A 87 -10.58 -2.29 10.63
N GLN A 88 -9.93 -1.68 11.61
CA GLN A 88 -10.12 -0.28 11.96
C GLN A 88 -9.66 0.64 10.82
N ALA A 89 -8.48 0.38 10.24
CA ALA A 89 -7.99 1.11 9.08
C ALA A 89 -8.90 0.92 7.87
N THR A 90 -9.40 -0.30 7.66
CA THR A 90 -10.39 -0.60 6.60
C THR A 90 -11.65 0.23 6.75
N ASN A 91 -12.20 0.32 7.97
CA ASN A 91 -13.40 1.09 8.25
C ASN A 91 -13.15 2.61 8.09
N LEU A 92 -11.99 3.08 8.52
CA LEU A 92 -11.61 4.49 8.45
C LEU A 92 -11.44 4.98 7.00
N LEU A 93 -10.79 4.15 6.15
CA LEU A 93 -10.46 4.51 4.77
C LEU A 93 -11.56 4.11 3.78
N GLY A 94 -12.45 3.19 4.14
CA GLY A 94 -13.41 2.60 3.21
C GLY A 94 -12.75 1.73 2.13
N PHE A 95 -11.51 1.29 2.38
CA PHE A 95 -10.70 0.47 1.48
C PHE A 95 -10.03 -0.65 2.28
N LYS A 96 -9.97 -1.85 1.72
CA LYS A 96 -9.50 -3.04 2.45
C LYS A 96 -8.01 -2.90 2.78
N VAL A 97 -7.69 -3.00 4.08
CA VAL A 97 -6.34 -3.23 4.61
C VAL A 97 -6.26 -4.70 5.00
N ASN A 98 -5.26 -5.42 4.49
CA ASN A 98 -5.13 -6.85 4.75
C ASN A 98 -4.59 -7.11 6.16
N PHE A 99 -5.05 -8.21 6.75
CA PHE A 99 -4.44 -8.75 7.96
C PHE A 99 -3.28 -9.66 7.57
N SER A 100 -2.06 -9.23 7.91
CA SER A 100 -0.80 -9.85 7.54
C SER A 100 0.05 -10.10 8.79
N PRO A 101 -0.26 -11.13 9.59
CA PRO A 101 0.36 -11.34 10.90
C PRO A 101 1.88 -11.51 10.84
N LEU A 102 2.42 -12.00 9.72
CA LEU A 102 3.85 -12.18 9.52
C LEU A 102 4.62 -10.86 9.61
N LEU A 103 4.01 -9.72 9.29
CA LEU A 103 4.65 -8.39 9.43
C LEU A 103 5.17 -8.12 10.84
N SER A 104 4.57 -8.72 11.88
CA SER A 104 5.06 -8.61 13.27
C SER A 104 6.47 -9.18 13.47
N GLN A 105 6.94 -10.02 12.54
CA GLN A 105 8.27 -10.63 12.54
C GLN A 105 9.30 -9.81 11.75
N THR A 106 8.95 -8.60 11.31
CA THR A 106 9.88 -7.71 10.61
C THR A 106 11.04 -7.32 11.53
N PRO A 107 12.32 -7.49 11.10
CA PRO A 107 13.45 -7.05 11.89
C PRO A 107 13.38 -5.55 12.20
N GLU A 108 13.72 -5.14 13.42
CA GLU A 108 13.71 -3.71 13.79
C GLU A 108 14.57 -2.86 12.88
N SER A 109 15.66 -3.43 12.35
CA SER A 109 16.55 -2.77 11.41
C SER A 109 15.91 -2.46 10.06
N ALA A 110 14.77 -3.07 9.72
CA ALA A 110 14.00 -2.85 8.50
C ALA A 110 12.76 -1.95 8.72
N LEU A 111 12.54 -1.45 9.95
CA LEU A 111 11.34 -0.68 10.30
C LEU A 111 11.61 0.81 10.42
N SER A 112 10.78 1.60 9.73
CA SER A 112 10.52 2.99 10.12
C SER A 112 9.53 3.03 11.28
N GLN A 113 9.32 4.20 11.89
CA GLN A 113 8.45 4.37 13.05
C GLN A 113 7.24 5.23 12.71
N ALA A 114 6.07 4.83 13.19
CA ALA A 114 4.85 5.63 13.17
C ALA A 114 4.38 5.88 14.60
N PHE A 115 4.00 7.12 14.91
CA PHE A 115 3.52 7.53 16.23
C PHE A 115 2.05 7.91 16.13
N ALA A 116 1.18 7.07 16.67
CA ALA A 116 -0.27 7.23 16.65
C ALA A 116 -0.79 7.67 18.02
N PHE A 117 -1.61 8.72 18.05
CA PHE A 117 -2.06 9.35 19.28
C PHE A 117 -3.35 8.72 19.79
N THR A 118 -3.39 8.32 21.06
CA THR A 118 -4.53 7.67 21.72
C THR A 118 -5.38 8.64 22.55
N ASN A 119 -4.87 9.85 22.77
CA ASN A 119 -5.58 10.99 23.36
C ASN A 119 -4.99 12.32 22.86
N GLY A 120 -5.49 13.43 23.41
CA GLY A 120 -4.98 14.76 23.12
C GLY A 120 -5.84 15.51 22.11
N VAL A 121 -5.22 16.12 21.09
CA VAL A 121 -5.91 16.94 20.08
C VAL A 121 -6.86 16.05 19.25
N PRO A 122 -8.18 16.29 19.26
CA PRO A 122 -9.12 15.53 18.42
C PRO A 122 -8.78 15.70 16.94
N GLY A 123 -8.94 14.65 16.14
CA GLY A 123 -8.55 14.69 14.74
C GLY A 123 -8.94 13.46 13.93
N LYS A 124 -8.32 13.32 12.76
CA LYS A 124 -8.58 12.24 11.80
C LYS A 124 -7.57 11.09 11.87
N GLY A 125 -6.80 11.02 12.95
CA GLY A 125 -5.88 9.91 13.22
C GLY A 125 -6.64 8.62 13.57
N PRO A 126 -5.93 7.48 13.58
CA PRO A 126 -6.56 6.16 13.72
C PRO A 126 -7.41 6.04 14.99
N PHE A 127 -6.99 6.63 16.12
CA PHE A 127 -7.73 6.56 17.38
C PHE A 127 -8.63 7.77 17.65
N GLY A 128 -8.96 8.58 16.63
CA GLY A 128 -9.84 9.76 16.76
C GLY A 128 -9.13 11.04 17.24
N PHE A 129 -7.80 11.01 17.33
CA PHE A 129 -6.97 12.16 17.70
C PHE A 129 -6.17 12.64 16.48
N GLN A 130 -5.11 13.42 16.69
CA GLN A 130 -4.30 13.92 15.58
C GLN A 130 -3.75 12.79 14.69
N ILE A 131 -3.50 13.15 13.43
CA ILE A 131 -2.89 12.24 12.45
C ILE A 131 -1.49 11.78 12.91
N PRO A 132 -1.03 10.59 12.47
CA PRO A 132 0.23 10.05 12.95
C PRO A 132 1.44 10.88 12.49
N VAL A 133 2.52 10.80 13.25
CA VAL A 133 3.84 11.31 12.86
C VAL A 133 4.71 10.14 12.41
N LEU A 134 5.32 10.23 11.24
CA LEU A 134 6.25 9.26 10.68
C LEU A 134 7.69 9.72 10.89
N SER A 135 8.61 8.76 11.07
CA SER A 135 10.02 9.05 11.34
C SER A 135 10.85 9.39 10.11
N ALA A 136 10.38 9.03 8.92
CA ALA A 136 11.12 9.15 7.68
C ALA A 136 10.17 9.21 6.48
N LYS A 137 10.69 9.72 5.37
CA LYS A 137 10.05 9.74 4.05
C LYS A 137 11.00 9.16 2.99
N PRO A 138 10.51 8.80 1.80
CA PRO A 138 11.38 8.35 0.72
C PRO A 138 12.56 9.29 0.46
N GLY A 139 13.71 8.68 0.20
CA GLY A 139 15.01 9.36 0.05
C GLY A 139 15.78 9.53 1.37
N ASP A 140 15.14 9.35 2.53
CA ASP A 140 15.87 9.33 3.81
C ASP A 140 16.55 7.97 4.01
N PRO A 141 17.78 7.91 4.57
CA PRO A 141 18.49 6.65 4.78
C PRO A 141 17.75 5.62 5.63
N GLY A 142 16.79 6.04 6.46
CA GLY A 142 16.02 5.19 7.36
C GLY A 142 14.58 4.90 6.92
N TYR A 143 14.19 5.33 5.72
CA TYR A 143 12.82 5.13 5.26
C TYR A 143 12.52 3.67 4.97
N SER A 144 11.36 3.23 5.43
CA SER A 144 10.75 1.94 5.11
C SER A 144 9.23 2.14 5.05
N PRO A 145 8.53 1.51 4.08
CA PRO A 145 7.08 1.47 4.08
C PRO A 145 6.54 0.61 5.23
N LEU A 146 7.38 -0.25 5.83
CA LEU A 146 7.06 -1.02 7.02
C LEU A 146 7.29 -0.17 8.28
N LEU A 147 6.21 0.09 9.01
CA LEU A 147 6.18 0.99 10.14
C LEU A 147 5.89 0.23 11.43
N GLN A 148 6.82 0.31 12.37
CA GLN A 148 6.57 0.00 13.78
C GLN A 148 5.59 1.03 14.34
N VAL A 149 4.42 0.57 14.76
CA VAL A 149 3.43 1.45 15.42
C VAL A 149 3.84 1.67 16.88
N ASN A 150 3.95 2.93 17.26
CA ASN A 150 4.13 3.40 18.62
C ASN A 150 2.88 4.20 19.01
N THR A 151 2.33 3.95 20.19
CA THR A 151 1.20 4.73 20.70
C THR A 151 1.70 5.87 21.57
N VAL A 152 1.07 7.04 21.42
CA VAL A 152 1.43 8.26 22.16
C VAL A 152 0.25 8.70 23.00
N THR A 153 0.47 8.82 24.31
CA THR A 153 -0.56 9.22 25.28
C THR A 153 -0.06 10.42 26.09
N TRP A 154 -0.76 11.54 26.00
CA TRP A 154 -0.58 12.70 26.88
C TRP A 154 -0.96 12.36 28.32
N LYS A 155 -0.17 12.83 29.28
CA LYS A 155 -0.49 12.70 30.71
C LYS A 155 -1.52 13.74 31.15
N ASN A 156 -2.23 13.43 32.22
CA ASN A 156 -3.19 14.35 32.83
C ASN A 156 -2.50 15.64 33.29
N GLY A 157 -3.14 16.79 33.05
CA GLY A 157 -2.62 18.11 33.41
C GLY A 157 -1.58 18.69 32.44
N SER A 158 -1.17 17.94 31.41
CA SER A 158 -0.28 18.45 30.37
C SER A 158 -0.99 19.43 29.42
N SER A 159 -0.26 20.43 28.93
CA SER A 159 -0.74 21.29 27.83
C SER A 159 -0.65 20.53 26.51
N VAL A 160 -1.81 20.02 26.07
CA VAL A 160 -1.94 19.27 24.82
C VAL A 160 -1.80 20.22 23.62
N LYS A 161 -0.97 19.82 22.66
CA LYS A 161 -0.83 20.51 21.37
C LYS A 161 -0.60 19.52 20.23
N GLU A 162 -0.77 19.98 19.01
CA GLU A 162 -0.43 19.19 17.82
C GLU A 162 1.09 18.99 17.77
N LEU A 163 1.54 17.77 17.49
CA LEU A 163 2.96 17.44 17.32
C LEU A 163 3.17 16.90 15.90
N LYS A 164 4.18 17.41 15.20
CA LYS A 164 4.42 17.17 13.77
C LYS A 164 5.77 16.54 13.47
N SER A 165 6.61 16.31 14.47
CA SER A 165 7.89 15.63 14.29
C SER A 165 8.20 14.67 15.45
N VAL A 166 9.02 13.66 15.15
CA VAL A 166 9.53 12.74 16.18
C VAL A 166 10.32 13.50 17.23
N GLN A 167 11.06 14.54 16.84
CA GLN A 167 11.81 15.38 17.78
C GLN A 167 10.89 16.06 18.80
N GLU A 168 9.73 16.56 18.38
CA GLU A 168 8.74 17.15 19.29
C GLU A 168 8.15 16.11 20.24
N ILE A 169 7.84 14.90 19.75
CA ILE A 169 7.33 13.79 20.56
C ILE A 169 8.34 13.39 21.63
N ILE A 170 9.60 13.16 21.24
CA ILE A 170 10.66 12.80 22.18
C ILE A 170 10.95 13.93 23.17
N GLY A 171 10.87 15.19 22.74
CA GLY A 171 10.96 16.34 23.64
C GLY A 171 9.84 16.37 24.69
N ALA A 172 8.61 16.11 24.27
CA ALA A 172 7.44 16.03 25.14
C ALA A 172 7.42 14.78 26.04
N GLU A 173 8.07 13.69 25.62
CA GLU A 173 8.29 12.53 26.47
C GLU A 173 9.33 12.84 27.56
N LYS A 174 10.48 13.40 27.18
CA LYS A 174 11.58 13.74 28.11
C LYS A 174 11.18 14.76 29.16
N ASN A 175 10.32 15.71 28.82
CA ASN A 175 9.81 16.69 29.79
C ASN A 175 8.61 16.14 30.62
N GLY A 176 8.23 14.89 30.40
CA GLY A 176 7.20 14.20 31.16
C GLY A 176 5.76 14.51 30.74
N SER A 177 5.52 15.26 29.66
CA SER A 177 4.17 15.65 29.22
C SER A 177 3.36 14.51 28.60
N LEU A 178 4.03 13.54 27.99
CA LEU A 178 3.41 12.36 27.37
C LEU A 178 4.24 11.10 27.63
N THR A 179 3.71 9.95 27.22
CA THR A 179 4.40 8.65 27.18
C THR A 179 4.30 8.05 25.80
N VAL A 180 5.39 7.46 25.31
CA VAL A 180 5.40 6.63 24.10
C VAL A 180 5.44 5.16 24.50
N ASN A 181 4.56 4.35 23.93
CA ASN A 181 4.58 2.89 24.08
C ASN A 181 4.81 2.21 22.73
N LYS A 182 5.93 1.49 22.62
CA LYS A 182 6.22 0.63 21.47
C LYS A 182 5.31 -0.60 21.51
N THR A 183 4.57 -0.81 20.43
CA THR A 183 3.66 -1.95 20.31
C THR A 183 4.34 -3.13 19.59
N GLY A 184 3.68 -4.28 19.51
CA GLY A 184 4.09 -5.37 18.61
C GLY A 184 3.53 -5.27 17.19
N ILE A 185 2.95 -4.11 16.83
CA ILE A 185 2.19 -3.93 15.59
C ILE A 185 3.09 -3.31 14.52
N VAL A 186 3.11 -3.95 13.36
CA VAL A 186 3.75 -3.45 12.13
C VAL A 186 2.68 -3.26 11.07
N VAL A 187 2.77 -2.16 10.33
CA VAL A 187 1.89 -1.86 9.19
C VAL A 187 2.73 -1.60 7.94
N ASN A 188 2.19 -1.93 6.77
CA ASN A 188 2.79 -1.59 5.48
C ASN A 188 2.04 -0.40 4.87
N HIS A 189 2.65 0.77 4.93
CA HIS A 189 2.07 2.03 4.46
C HIS A 189 3.00 2.79 3.51
N PRO A 190 3.10 2.39 2.23
CA PRO A 190 3.93 3.08 1.25
C PRO A 190 3.55 4.55 1.06
N ALA A 191 4.56 5.43 1.11
CA ALA A 191 4.40 6.85 0.86
C ALA A 191 4.18 7.14 -0.64
N ILE A 192 3.19 7.98 -0.93
CA ILE A 192 2.79 8.39 -2.28
C ILE A 192 3.28 9.79 -2.61
N LYS A 193 3.19 10.71 -1.63
CA LYS A 193 3.60 12.11 -1.78
C LYS A 193 4.12 12.67 -0.46
N TRP A 194 5.22 13.40 -0.50
CA TRP A 194 5.91 13.94 0.67
C TRP A 194 6.59 15.28 0.35
N GLN A 195 7.17 15.91 1.36
CA GLN A 195 7.92 17.15 1.15
C GLN A 195 9.13 16.92 0.25
N GLY A 196 9.12 17.55 -0.92
CA GLY A 196 10.21 17.44 -1.90
C GLY A 196 10.11 16.27 -2.87
N GLY A 197 9.01 15.50 -2.88
CA GLY A 197 8.84 14.43 -3.86
C GLY A 197 7.45 13.77 -3.86
N GLU A 198 7.21 12.98 -4.90
CA GLU A 198 6.06 12.10 -5.03
C GLU A 198 6.44 10.91 -5.90
N MET A 199 5.66 9.83 -5.81
CA MET A 199 5.77 8.73 -6.75
C MET A 199 5.58 9.25 -8.18
N LYS A 200 6.39 8.72 -9.11
CA LYS A 200 6.38 9.17 -10.50
C LYS A 200 5.00 8.92 -11.12
N ILE A 201 4.43 9.99 -11.67
CA ILE A 201 3.16 9.92 -12.39
C ILE A 201 3.44 9.57 -13.85
N ARG A 202 2.74 8.56 -14.35
CA ARG A 202 2.79 8.09 -15.72
C ARG A 202 2.22 9.13 -16.69
N ALA A 203 2.87 9.30 -17.84
CA ALA A 203 2.40 10.20 -18.90
C ALA A 203 1.20 9.62 -19.67
N ASP A 204 1.24 8.32 -20.00
CA ASP A 204 0.16 7.56 -20.62
C ASP A 204 -0.87 7.10 -19.57
N LYS A 205 -1.93 7.88 -19.41
CA LYS A 205 -2.95 7.60 -18.37
C LYS A 205 -3.95 6.51 -18.75
N ASN A 206 -3.98 6.11 -20.02
CA ASN A 206 -4.91 5.10 -20.52
C ASN A 206 -4.24 3.73 -20.55
N ILE A 207 -4.55 2.88 -19.57
CA ILE A 207 -3.98 1.54 -19.46
C ILE A 207 -4.72 0.56 -20.37
N THR A 208 -3.94 -0.10 -21.23
CA THR A 208 -4.38 -1.12 -22.19
C THR A 208 -3.52 -2.36 -22.04
N ASP A 209 -3.89 -3.46 -22.71
CA ASP A 209 -3.10 -4.70 -22.65
C ASP A 209 -1.73 -4.57 -23.37
N ASP A 210 -1.55 -3.55 -24.22
CA ASP A 210 -0.29 -3.23 -24.89
C ASP A 210 0.57 -2.21 -24.12
N SER A 211 0.09 -1.70 -23.00
CA SER A 211 0.81 -0.71 -22.18
C SER A 211 2.06 -1.35 -21.56
N THR A 212 3.19 -0.64 -21.60
CA THR A 212 4.41 -1.09 -20.93
C THR A 212 4.25 -1.13 -19.41
N TYR A 213 4.97 -2.04 -18.75
CA TYR A 213 4.93 -2.18 -17.29
C TYR A 213 5.48 -0.92 -16.58
N GLY A 214 6.73 -0.55 -16.87
CA GLY A 214 7.32 0.75 -16.50
C GLY A 214 6.85 1.85 -17.46
N PRO A 215 7.07 3.16 -17.18
CA PRO A 215 8.13 3.73 -16.34
C PRO A 215 7.62 4.43 -15.06
N ALA A 216 6.41 4.10 -14.61
CA ALA A 216 5.69 4.69 -13.46
C ALA A 216 4.42 3.88 -13.13
N GLN A 217 4.05 3.72 -11.85
CA GLN A 217 2.84 2.96 -11.45
C GLN A 217 1.65 3.81 -10.98
N VAL A 218 1.80 5.15 -11.02
CA VAL A 218 0.75 6.08 -10.61
C VAL A 218 0.18 6.81 -11.82
N LEU A 219 -1.15 6.89 -11.94
CA LEU A 219 -1.84 7.64 -13.01
C LEU A 219 -2.25 9.05 -12.57
N LYS A 220 -2.57 9.21 -11.28
CA LYS A 220 -3.00 10.48 -10.69
C LYS A 220 -2.83 10.46 -9.18
N ILE A 221 -2.42 11.60 -8.60
CA ILE A 221 -2.45 11.87 -7.16
C ILE A 221 -3.36 13.10 -6.95
N ASP A 222 -4.35 12.99 -6.06
CA ASP A 222 -5.29 14.07 -5.73
C ASP A 222 -5.41 14.19 -4.21
N THR A 223 -4.56 15.04 -3.61
CA THR A 223 -4.51 15.25 -2.15
C THR A 223 -5.72 16.02 -1.62
N ASN A 224 -6.46 16.72 -2.48
CA ASN A 224 -7.72 17.37 -2.08
C ASN A 224 -8.85 16.34 -1.94
N LYS A 225 -8.90 15.36 -2.85
CA LYS A 225 -9.85 14.25 -2.78
C LYS A 225 -9.37 13.08 -1.93
N MET A 226 -8.15 13.15 -1.41
CA MET A 226 -7.49 12.06 -0.67
C MET A 226 -7.49 10.74 -1.46
N LEU A 227 -7.07 10.80 -2.72
CA LEU A 227 -7.11 9.65 -3.63
C LEU A 227 -5.85 9.56 -4.50
N VAL A 228 -5.34 8.34 -4.68
CA VAL A 228 -4.35 8.02 -5.70
C VAL A 228 -4.93 6.99 -6.66
N THR A 229 -4.77 7.21 -7.96
CA THR A 229 -5.10 6.23 -8.98
C THR A 229 -3.81 5.52 -9.39
N MET A 230 -3.72 4.21 -9.15
CA MET A 230 -2.56 3.38 -9.46
C MET A 230 -2.87 2.34 -10.54
N VAL A 231 -1.82 1.78 -11.14
CA VAL A 231 -1.93 0.60 -12.00
C VAL A 231 -1.88 -0.65 -11.12
N ALA A 232 -2.96 -1.42 -11.14
CA ALA A 232 -3.00 -2.73 -10.52
C ALA A 232 -2.75 -3.81 -11.58
N HIS A 233 -1.87 -4.75 -11.28
CA HIS A 233 -1.46 -5.84 -12.17
C HIS A 233 -2.13 -7.14 -11.75
N ARG A 234 -2.58 -7.91 -12.74
CA ARG A 234 -3.15 -9.22 -12.49
C ARG A 234 -2.05 -10.19 -12.04
N GLY A 235 -2.30 -10.88 -10.93
CA GLY A 235 -1.51 -12.00 -10.43
C GLY A 235 -2.39 -13.20 -10.11
N PHE A 236 -1.77 -14.25 -9.57
CA PHE A 236 -2.46 -15.44 -9.09
C PHE A 236 -2.03 -15.73 -7.66
N GLY A 237 -3.00 -15.80 -6.75
CA GLY A 237 -2.76 -16.16 -5.36
C GLY A 237 -2.36 -17.64 -5.22
N PRO A 238 -1.91 -18.07 -4.03
CA PRO A 238 -1.48 -19.45 -3.77
C PRO A 238 -2.57 -20.51 -4.02
N ASP A 239 -3.84 -20.10 -4.00
CA ASP A 239 -5.01 -20.95 -4.26
C ASP A 239 -5.48 -20.91 -5.73
N GLY A 240 -4.69 -20.29 -6.61
CA GLY A 240 -4.98 -20.16 -8.04
C GLY A 240 -6.02 -19.09 -8.39
N ARG A 241 -6.56 -18.35 -7.40
CA ARG A 241 -7.49 -17.25 -7.69
C ARG A 241 -6.76 -16.05 -8.27
N THR A 242 -7.42 -15.37 -9.20
CA THR A 242 -6.93 -14.08 -9.71
C THR A 242 -6.90 -13.05 -8.60
N ILE A 243 -5.74 -12.43 -8.40
CA ILE A 243 -5.55 -11.27 -7.55
C ILE A 243 -5.14 -10.06 -8.41
N TYR A 244 -5.28 -8.86 -7.86
CA TYR A 244 -4.65 -7.69 -8.41
C TYR A 244 -3.66 -7.16 -7.38
N TYR A 245 -2.45 -6.82 -7.79
CA TYR A 245 -1.46 -6.25 -6.89
C TYR A 245 -0.98 -4.90 -7.43
N ILE A 246 -0.55 -4.04 -6.52
CA ILE A 246 0.18 -2.82 -6.86
C ILE A 246 1.64 -2.97 -6.46
N VAL A 247 2.51 -2.17 -7.06
CA VAL A 247 3.90 -2.05 -6.65
C VAL A 247 4.17 -0.58 -6.33
N ALA A 248 4.50 -0.30 -5.07
CA ALA A 248 4.74 1.06 -4.58
C ALA A 248 6.22 1.36 -4.35
N ASP A 249 7.00 0.31 -4.08
CA ASP A 249 8.43 0.38 -3.80
C ASP A 249 9.12 -0.94 -4.17
N ALA A 250 10.45 -0.87 -4.32
CA ALA A 250 11.29 -2.04 -4.49
C ALA A 250 12.74 -1.75 -4.11
N THR A 251 13.50 -2.84 -4.02
CA THR A 251 14.96 -2.85 -3.94
C THR A 251 15.51 -3.95 -4.86
N PRO A 252 16.69 -3.78 -5.51
CA PRO A 252 17.58 -2.62 -5.51
C PRO A 252 17.07 -1.43 -6.36
N GLU A 253 17.78 -0.30 -6.30
CA GLU A 253 17.40 0.97 -6.93
C GLU A 253 17.18 0.90 -8.44
N MET A 254 17.96 0.10 -9.16
CA MET A 254 17.85 0.00 -10.62
C MET A 254 16.48 -0.56 -11.05
N PRO A 255 16.02 -1.73 -10.56
CA PRO A 255 14.64 -2.20 -10.77
C PRO A 255 13.57 -1.19 -10.36
N ALA A 256 13.70 -0.55 -9.18
CA ALA A 256 12.74 0.44 -8.72
C ALA A 256 12.61 1.62 -9.70
N THR A 257 13.75 2.11 -10.20
CA THR A 257 13.81 3.20 -11.18
C THR A 257 13.20 2.80 -12.53
N MET A 258 13.47 1.58 -13.00
CA MET A 258 12.90 1.04 -14.25
C MET A 258 11.37 0.92 -14.17
N MET A 259 10.84 0.51 -13.01
CA MET A 259 9.40 0.41 -12.76
C MET A 259 8.75 1.77 -12.46
N GLY A 260 9.55 2.79 -12.13
CA GLY A 260 9.09 4.13 -11.76
C GLY A 260 8.38 4.16 -10.41
N ILE A 261 8.89 3.39 -9.46
CA ILE A 261 8.42 3.29 -8.08
C ILE A 261 9.52 3.75 -7.13
N THR A 262 9.20 3.84 -5.85
CA THR A 262 10.15 4.31 -4.84
C THR A 262 11.26 3.28 -4.62
N SER A 263 12.53 3.71 -4.64
CA SER A 263 13.65 2.87 -4.22
C SER A 263 13.73 2.84 -2.69
N VAL A 264 13.72 1.64 -2.10
CA VAL A 264 13.77 1.44 -0.64
C VAL A 264 14.89 0.45 -0.29
N PRO A 265 16.14 0.92 -0.13
CA PRO A 265 17.25 0.04 0.24
C PRO A 265 17.06 -0.70 1.56
N PHE A 266 16.21 -0.19 2.47
CA PHE A 266 15.90 -0.85 3.73
C PHE A 266 15.23 -2.22 3.56
N ASP A 267 14.55 -2.45 2.43
CA ASP A 267 13.88 -3.72 2.14
C ASP A 267 14.88 -4.87 1.91
N GLU A 268 16.16 -4.58 1.63
CA GLU A 268 17.21 -5.61 1.54
C GLU A 268 17.35 -6.40 2.84
N LYS A 269 17.00 -5.78 3.97
CA LYS A 269 17.04 -6.40 5.30
C LYS A 269 15.91 -7.40 5.54
N LEU A 270 14.92 -7.46 4.63
CA LEU A 270 13.85 -8.46 4.66
C LEU A 270 14.30 -9.78 4.02
N VAL A 271 15.38 -9.80 3.25
CA VAL A 271 15.88 -11.00 2.59
C VAL A 271 16.16 -12.10 3.63
N GLY A 272 15.58 -13.28 3.40
CA GLY A 272 15.71 -14.43 4.31
C GLY A 272 14.80 -14.39 5.55
N THR A 273 13.94 -13.37 5.68
CA THR A 273 12.93 -13.31 6.74
C THR A 273 11.60 -13.92 6.29
N PRO A 274 10.74 -14.39 7.23
CA PRO A 274 9.38 -14.85 6.89
C PRO A 274 8.51 -13.76 6.24
N VAL A 275 8.78 -12.49 6.55
CA VAL A 275 8.06 -11.32 6.03
C VAL A 275 8.23 -11.18 4.52
N ALA A 276 9.40 -11.55 4.00
CA ALA A 276 9.65 -11.54 2.56
C ALA A 276 8.59 -12.35 1.81
N VAL A 277 8.21 -13.52 2.34
CA VAL A 277 7.24 -14.38 1.67
C VAL A 277 5.86 -13.69 1.57
N ASP A 278 5.46 -12.89 2.56
CA ASP A 278 4.17 -12.20 2.55
C ASP A 278 4.17 -10.97 1.62
N LEU A 279 5.31 -10.31 1.49
CA LEU A 279 5.47 -9.07 0.71
C LEU A 279 5.95 -9.29 -0.72
N PHE A 280 6.62 -10.40 -1.06
CA PHE A 280 7.18 -10.66 -2.40
C PHE A 280 6.31 -11.56 -3.29
N GLN A 281 5.05 -11.83 -2.91
CA GLN A 281 4.12 -12.68 -3.65
C GLN A 281 3.14 -11.91 -4.54
#